data_AF-A0A0C9WF41-F1
#
_entry.id   AF-A0A0C9WF41-F1
#
_cell.length_a   1.000
_cell.length_b   1.000
_cell.length_c   1.000
_cell.angle_alpha   90.00
_cell.angle_beta   90.00
_cell.angle_gamma   90.00
#
_symmetry.space_group_name_H-M   'P 1'
#
loop_
_entity.id
_entity.type
_entity.pdbx_description
1 polymer ?
#
loop_
_entity_poly.entity_id
_entity_poly.type
_entity_poly.pdbx_seq_one_letter_code
_entity_poly.pdbx_strand_id
1 'polypeptide(L)'
;ASRIIPAQTVIEISPVLLFTKEEYENHGKHTLLNHYTFNWRDGRMALALGLGSLFNHSSQPNVSFSVDAARECIVYTSARPINLNEELCIFYGHHLWFD
;
A
#
# COMPACT_ATOMS: atom_id res chain seq x y z
N ALA A 1 10.56 8.35 -9.43
CA ALA A 1 9.98 7.98 -10.73
C ALA A 1 11.07 7.97 -11.79
N SER A 2 11.16 6.93 -12.64
CA SER A 2 12.18 6.87 -13.71
C SER A 2 11.83 7.65 -14.98
N ARG A 3 10.61 8.20 -15.05
CA ARG A 3 10.07 9.05 -16.12
C ARG A 3 8.94 9.91 -15.56
N ILE A 4 8.48 10.89 -16.34
CA ILE A 4 7.22 11.59 -16.05
C ILE A 4 6.06 10.59 -16.12
N ILE A 5 5.18 10.63 -15.11
CA ILE A 5 3.99 9.78 -15.04
C ILE A 5 2.77 10.71 -15.07
N PRO A 6 1.86 10.59 -16.05
CA PRO A 6 0.61 11.35 -16.07
C PRO A 6 -0.26 11.05 -14.84
N ALA A 7 -1.18 11.95 -14.51
CA ALA A 7 -2.22 11.65 -13.51
C ALA A 7 -3.07 10.45 -13.94
N GLN A 8 -3.63 9.73 -12.96
CA GLN A 8 -4.51 8.58 -13.18
C GLN A 8 -3.87 7.42 -13.96
N THR A 9 -2.55 7.29 -13.87
CA THR A 9 -1.81 6.16 -14.45
C THR A 9 -1.73 5.06 -13.42
N VAL A 10 -2.13 3.84 -13.78
CA VAL A 10 -1.86 2.65 -12.95
C VAL A 10 -0.35 2.40 -12.95
N ILE A 11 0.25 2.48 -11.77
CA ILE A 11 1.69 2.37 -11.55
C ILE A 11 2.05 0.92 -11.24
N GLU A 12 1.25 0.28 -10.41
CA GLU A 12 1.53 -1.05 -9.87
C GLU A 12 0.21 -1.75 -9.52
N ILE A 13 0.20 -3.08 -9.70
CA ILE A 13 -0.85 -3.96 -9.21
C ILE A 13 -0.16 -5.04 -8.38
N SER A 14 -0.24 -4.90 -7.06
CA SER A 14 0.43 -5.84 -6.15
C SER A 14 -0.56 -6.90 -5.67
N PRO A 15 -0.35 -8.18 -5.98
CA PRO A 15 -1.07 -9.27 -5.33
C PRO A 15 -0.87 -9.21 -3.83
N VAL A 16 -1.85 -9.67 -3.04
CA VAL A 16 -1.73 -9.66 -1.59
C VAL A 16 -1.57 -11.06 -1.00
N LEU A 17 -0.72 -11.17 0.01
CA LEU A 17 -0.72 -12.31 0.92
C LEU A 17 -1.68 -12.02 2.07
N LEU A 18 -2.74 -12.83 2.18
CA LEU A 18 -3.79 -12.63 3.17
C LEU A 18 -3.53 -13.40 4.44
N PHE A 19 -3.75 -12.72 5.56
CA PHE A 19 -3.79 -13.29 6.89
C PHE A 19 -5.21 -13.18 7.44
N THR A 20 -5.75 -14.29 7.91
CA THR A 20 -6.92 -14.37 8.77
C THR A 20 -6.77 -13.45 9.99
N LYS A 21 -7.91 -13.01 10.53
CA LYS A 21 -7.91 -12.19 11.73
C LYS A 21 -7.20 -12.89 12.90
N GLU A 22 -7.48 -14.17 13.10
CA GLU A 22 -6.92 -14.95 14.20
C GLU A 22 -5.40 -15.14 14.08
N GLU A 23 -4.89 -15.52 12.90
CA GLU A 23 -3.44 -15.73 12.74
C GLU A 23 -2.66 -14.42 12.88
N TYR A 24 -3.23 -13.32 12.39
CA TYR A 24 -2.59 -12.02 12.50
C TYR A 24 -2.57 -11.51 13.94
N GLU A 25 -3.68 -11.66 14.66
CA GLU A 25 -3.79 -11.24 16.06
C GLU A 25 -2.91 -12.06 16.99
N ASN A 26 -2.77 -13.37 16.75
CA ASN A 26 -1.99 -14.25 17.61
C ASN A 26 -0.50 -14.26 17.26
N HIS A 27 -0.14 -13.97 16.00
CA HIS A 27 1.23 -14.13 15.51
C HIS A 27 1.71 -12.96 14.65
N GLY A 28 0.98 -12.64 13.56
CA GLY A 28 1.45 -11.70 12.53
C GLY A 28 1.83 -10.32 13.07
N LYS A 29 1.01 -9.74 13.94
CA LYS A 29 1.23 -8.40 14.53
C LYS A 29 2.48 -8.29 15.39
N HIS A 30 3.02 -9.42 15.86
CA HIS A 30 4.23 -9.47 16.69
C HIS A 30 5.52 -9.57 15.86
N THR A 31 5.41 -9.46 14.55
CA THR A 31 6.53 -9.49 13.60
C THR A 31 6.67 -8.15 12.89
N LEU A 32 7.75 -7.98 12.12
CA LEU A 32 7.94 -6.80 11.27
C LEU A 32 6.84 -6.59 10.23
N LEU A 33 6.06 -7.64 9.90
CA LEU A 33 4.93 -7.54 8.98
C LEU A 33 3.92 -6.47 9.42
N ASN A 34 3.82 -6.21 10.72
CA ASN A 34 2.88 -5.24 11.27
C ASN A 34 3.07 -3.81 10.73
N HIS A 35 4.25 -3.48 10.21
CA HIS A 35 4.52 -2.18 9.61
C HIS A 35 4.14 -2.08 8.14
N TYR A 36 3.82 -3.20 7.48
CA TYR A 36 3.64 -3.28 6.02
C TYR A 36 2.27 -3.83 5.60
N THR A 37 1.49 -4.37 6.54
CA THR A 37 0.17 -4.93 6.24
C THR A 37 -0.93 -3.88 6.23
N PHE A 38 -1.83 -4.03 5.27
CA PHE A 38 -3.03 -3.23 5.11
C PHE A 38 -4.22 -3.92 5.77
N ASN A 39 -5.12 -3.12 6.35
CA ASN A 39 -6.44 -3.62 6.76
C ASN A 39 -7.20 -4.12 5.52
N TRP A 40 -7.72 -5.34 5.61
CA TRP A 40 -8.51 -5.96 4.55
C TRP A 40 -9.96 -6.13 4.97
N ARG A 41 -10.82 -6.50 4.02
CA ARG A 41 -12.22 -6.84 4.31
C ARG A 41 -12.31 -7.95 5.35
N ASP A 42 -13.37 -7.92 6.13
CA ASP A 42 -13.73 -8.94 7.13
C ASP A 42 -12.72 -9.05 8.31
N GLY A 43 -11.91 -8.02 8.52
CA GLY A 43 -10.93 -7.96 9.61
C GLY A 43 -9.66 -8.77 9.34
N ARG A 44 -9.45 -9.21 8.10
CA ARG A 44 -8.18 -9.79 7.64
C ARG A 44 -7.12 -8.71 7.48
N MET A 45 -5.87 -9.15 7.41
CA MET A 45 -4.73 -8.31 7.07
C MET A 45 -4.12 -8.77 5.75
N ALA A 46 -3.58 -7.83 4.98
CA ALA A 46 -3.03 -8.08 3.67
C ALA A 46 -1.61 -7.51 3.57
N LEU A 47 -0.62 -8.34 3.29
CA LEU A 47 0.70 -7.87 2.90
C LEU A 47 0.70 -7.65 1.38
N ALA A 48 0.97 -6.43 0.94
CA ALA A 48 1.15 -6.15 -0.48
C ALA A 48 2.49 -6.76 -0.94
N LEU A 49 2.43 -7.66 -1.92
CA LEU A 49 3.64 -8.15 -2.59
C LEU A 49 4.09 -7.11 -3.62
N GLY A 50 4.86 -7.53 -4.63
CA GLY A 50 5.32 -6.63 -5.70
C GLY A 50 6.03 -5.40 -5.12
N LEU A 51 5.64 -4.21 -5.58
CA LEU A 51 6.18 -2.95 -5.07
C LEU A 51 5.33 -2.28 -3.99
N GLY A 52 4.15 -2.83 -3.68
CA GLY A 52 3.14 -2.16 -2.84
C GLY A 52 3.60 -1.83 -1.42
N SER A 53 4.39 -2.71 -0.79
CA SER A 53 4.96 -2.48 0.54
C SER A 53 6.24 -1.64 0.55
N LEU A 54 6.71 -1.17 -0.60
CA LEU A 54 7.91 -0.32 -0.72
C LEU A 54 7.59 1.17 -0.86
N PHE A 55 6.34 1.54 -1.13
CA PHE A 55 5.94 2.95 -1.18
C PHE A 55 5.97 3.55 0.21
N ASN A 56 6.77 4.62 0.39
CA ASN A 56 6.86 5.32 1.66
C ASN A 56 5.63 6.17 1.97
N HIS A 57 5.54 6.61 3.23
CA HIS A 57 4.52 7.52 3.70
C HIS A 57 4.76 8.96 3.23
N SER A 58 3.68 9.68 2.93
CA SER A 58 3.65 11.15 2.94
C SER A 58 2.26 11.65 3.33
N SER A 59 2.20 12.76 4.08
CA SER A 59 0.94 13.50 4.35
C SER A 59 0.40 14.22 3.11
N GLN A 60 1.22 14.41 2.07
CA GLN A 60 0.85 14.93 0.75
C GLN A 60 1.21 13.91 -0.33
N PRO A 61 0.54 12.73 -0.35
CA PRO A 61 0.89 11.64 -1.25
C PRO A 61 0.67 12.03 -2.71
N ASN A 62 1.46 11.44 -3.60
CA ASN A 62 1.30 11.57 -5.05
C ASN A 62 0.80 10.26 -5.71
N VAL A 63 0.63 9.20 -4.92
CA VAL A 63 0.03 7.93 -5.32
C VAL A 63 -1.16 7.62 -4.40
N SER A 64 -2.28 7.26 -4.99
CA SER A 64 -3.43 6.66 -4.31
C SER A 64 -3.44 5.15 -4.53
N PHE A 65 -4.12 4.41 -3.66
CA PHE A 65 -4.31 2.98 -3.82
C PHE A 65 -5.76 2.57 -3.61
N SER A 66 -6.15 1.45 -4.22
CA SER A 66 -7.47 0.86 -4.08
C SER A 66 -7.38 -0.66 -3.96
N VAL A 67 -8.28 -1.25 -3.19
CA VAL A 67 -8.35 -2.70 -2.98
C VAL A 67 -9.25 -3.33 -4.02
N ASP A 68 -8.73 -4.25 -4.83
CA ASP A 68 -9.52 -5.14 -5.67
C ASP A 68 -9.66 -6.50 -4.98
N ALA A 69 -10.74 -6.63 -4.21
CA ALA A 69 -10.99 -7.82 -3.43
C ALA A 69 -11.38 -9.05 -4.27
N ALA A 70 -11.80 -8.85 -5.52
CA ALA A 70 -12.14 -9.94 -6.43
C ALA A 70 -10.88 -10.57 -7.04
N ARG A 71 -9.85 -9.75 -7.29
CA ARG A 71 -8.55 -10.18 -7.81
C ARG A 71 -7.47 -10.36 -6.74
N GLU A 72 -7.82 -10.11 -5.48
CA GLU A 72 -6.91 -10.16 -4.33
C GLU A 72 -5.61 -9.38 -4.58
N CYS A 73 -5.77 -8.12 -4.96
CA CYS A 73 -4.64 -7.22 -5.19
C CYS A 73 -4.94 -5.77 -4.75
N ILE A 74 -3.88 -4.98 -4.60
CA ILE A 74 -3.94 -3.54 -4.40
C ILE A 74 -3.44 -2.86 -5.67
N VAL A 75 -4.26 -1.94 -6.20
CA VAL A 75 -3.95 -1.17 -7.40
C VAL A 75 -3.49 0.22 -6.98
N TYR A 76 -2.29 0.60 -7.39
CA TYR A 76 -1.67 1.89 -7.10
C TYR A 76 -1.73 2.80 -8.34
N THR A 77 -2.26 4.00 -8.17
CA THR A 77 -2.55 4.95 -9.25
C THR A 77 -1.99 6.32 -8.91
N SER A 78 -1.37 7.00 -9.88
CA SER A 78 -0.90 8.37 -9.67
C SER A 78 -2.06 9.33 -9.40
N ALA A 79 -2.03 10.04 -8.27
CA ALA A 79 -3.08 10.99 -7.88
C ALA A 79 -2.97 12.32 -8.66
N ARG A 80 -1.76 12.64 -9.14
CA ARG A 80 -1.43 13.81 -9.95
C ARG A 80 -0.28 13.46 -10.90
N PRO A 81 0.11 14.35 -11.84
CA PRO A 81 1.34 14.15 -12.58
C PRO A 81 2.55 14.05 -11.63
N ILE A 82 3.43 13.09 -11.90
CA ILE A 82 4.65 12.81 -11.12
C ILE A 82 5.84 13.12 -12.01
N ASN A 83 6.76 13.95 -11.52
CA ASN A 83 7.93 14.37 -12.27
C ASN A 83 9.02 13.29 -12.28
N LEU A 84 9.95 13.39 -13.23
CA LEU A 84 11.17 12.58 -13.22
C LEU A 84 11.89 12.74 -11.87
N ASN A 85 12.37 11.63 -11.31
CA ASN A 85 13.07 11.51 -10.02
C ASN A 85 12.24 11.80 -8.76
N GLU A 86 10.96 12.15 -8.88
CA GLU A 86 10.09 12.34 -7.71
C GLU A 86 9.82 11.00 -7.01
N GLU A 87 9.92 10.95 -5.68
CA GLU A 87 9.58 9.75 -4.91
C GLU A 87 8.08 9.48 -4.96
N LEU A 88 7.69 8.21 -5.03
CA LEU A 88 6.28 7.81 -5.02
C LEU A 88 5.88 7.47 -3.59
N CYS A 89 4.97 8.25 -3.03
CA CYS A 89 4.50 8.08 -1.65
C CYS A 89 2.99 7.90 -1.60
N ILE A 90 2.55 7.06 -0.66
CA ILE A 90 1.14 6.82 -0.34
C ILE A 90 0.82 7.38 1.05
N PHE A 91 -0.48 7.54 1.32
CA PHE A 91 -0.94 7.91 2.65
C PHE A 91 -1.23 6.66 3.47
N TYR A 92 -0.60 6.53 4.64
CA TYR A 92 -0.76 5.35 5.50
C TYR A 92 -1.94 5.50 6.48
N GLY A 93 -2.48 6.71 6.65
CA GLY A 93 -3.45 7.04 7.69
C GLY A 93 -2.91 8.10 8.65
N HIS A 94 -3.76 8.53 9.59
CA HIS A 94 -3.45 9.58 10.57
C HIS A 94 -2.83 9.06 11.88
N HIS A 95 -2.77 7.74 12.08
CA HIS A 95 -2.22 7.13 13.29
C HIS A 95 -0.93 6.38 12.93
N LEU A 96 0.17 7.14 12.85
CA LEU A 96 1.50 6.60 12.65
C LEU A 96 2.29 6.66 13.96
N TRP A 97 3.16 5.68 14.16
CA TRP A 97 4.00 5.58 15.37
C TRP A 97 5.30 6.40 15.25
N PHE A 98 5.57 6.96 14.07
CA PHE A 98 6.79 7.72 13.75
C PHE A 98 6.51 9.18 13.33
N ASP A 99 5.25 9.62 13.39
CA ASP A 99 4.88 11.04 13.31
C ASP A 99 4.68 11.62 14.71
#